data_AF-A0A931PAF7-F1
#
_entry.id   AF-A0A931PAF7-F1
#
_cell.length_a   1.000
_cell.length_b   1.000
_cell.length_c   1.000
_cell.angle_alpha   90.00
_cell.angle_beta   90.00
_cell.angle_gamma   90.00
#
_symmetry.space_group_name_H-M   'P 1'
#
loop_
_entity.id
_entity.type
_entity.pdbx_description
1 polymer ?
#
loop_
_entity_poly.entity_id
_entity_poly.type
_entity_poly.pdbx_seq_one_letter_code
_entity_poly.pdbx_strand_id
1 'polypeptide(L)'
;MTAPSVPPDRPAPDGDLAAVAATAAGGDVAEGLRAAAALGRLAQRLEAAQVARARREGWSWQEVADVLGVSRQAVHQRYRSLERGAPRTGAGRS
;
A
#
# COMPACT_ATOMS: atom_id res chain seq x y z
N MET A 1 -17.98 17.69 5.79
CA MET A 1 -16.85 17.57 4.84
C MET A 1 -15.76 18.53 5.28
N THR A 2 -14.75 18.05 6.01
CA THR A 2 -13.49 18.77 6.24
C THR A 2 -12.40 17.71 6.38
N ALA A 3 -11.41 17.72 5.47
CA ALA A 3 -10.23 16.86 5.56
C ALA A 3 -9.22 17.48 6.55
N PRO A 4 -8.50 16.70 7.38
CA PRO A 4 -7.42 17.25 8.19
C PRO A 4 -6.16 17.47 7.33
N SER A 5 -5.65 18.70 7.41
CA SER A 5 -4.32 19.09 6.92
C SER A 5 -3.23 18.44 7.78
N VAL A 6 -2.30 17.73 7.15
CA VAL A 6 -1.10 17.13 7.77
C VAL A 6 0.12 17.92 7.29
N PRO A 7 1.06 18.34 8.18
CA PRO A 7 2.29 19.01 7.75
C PRO A 7 3.24 17.99 7.10
N PRO A 8 4.08 18.39 6.11
CA PRO A 8 5.13 17.50 5.62
C PRO A 8 6.25 17.42 6.67
N ASP A 9 6.25 16.35 7.46
CA ASP A 9 7.47 15.90 8.13
C ASP A 9 8.39 15.29 7.07
N ARG A 10 9.63 15.77 7.00
CA ARG A 10 10.61 15.37 5.98
C ARG A 10 11.02 13.92 6.25
N PRO A 11 10.87 12.98 5.30
CA PRO A 11 11.27 11.60 5.53
C PRO A 11 12.80 11.48 5.66
N ALA A 12 13.25 10.73 6.66
CA ALA A 12 14.64 10.32 6.85
C ALA A 12 15.12 9.41 5.69
N PRO A 13 16.44 9.37 5.38
CA PRO A 13 16.96 8.70 4.20
C PRO A 13 17.10 7.18 4.40
N ASP A 14 15.99 6.46 4.31
CA ASP A 14 15.97 4.99 4.15
C ASP A 14 15.48 4.56 2.74
N GLY A 15 15.42 5.51 1.81
CA GLY A 15 14.82 5.30 0.50
C GLY A 15 15.22 6.36 -0.50
N ASP A 16 16.47 6.31 -0.97
CA ASP A 16 16.76 7.05 -2.19
C ASP A 16 16.27 6.25 -3.40
N LEU A 17 15.01 6.49 -3.80
CA LEU A 17 14.44 5.98 -5.05
C LEU A 17 15.30 6.41 -6.25
N ALA A 18 16.00 7.55 -6.16
CA ALA A 18 16.93 7.99 -7.19
C ALA A 18 18.20 7.11 -7.22
N ALA A 19 18.70 6.65 -6.07
CA ALA A 19 19.81 5.70 -6.02
C ALA A 19 19.41 4.34 -6.62
N VAL A 20 18.20 3.83 -6.33
CA VAL A 20 17.70 2.59 -6.96
C VAL A 20 17.51 2.75 -8.47
N ALA A 21 16.97 3.90 -8.90
CA ALA A 21 16.85 4.23 -10.33
C ALA A 21 18.24 4.35 -11.01
N ALA A 22 19.24 4.91 -10.32
CA ALA A 22 20.61 5.00 -10.79
C ALA A 22 21.31 3.64 -10.91
N THR A 23 21.08 2.72 -9.96
CA THR A 23 21.58 1.33 -10.05
C THR A 23 20.90 0.56 -11.19
N ALA A 24 19.59 0.75 -11.41
CA ALA A 24 18.87 0.18 -12.54
C ALA A 24 19.29 0.77 -13.90
N ALA A 25 19.82 1.99 -13.91
CA ALA A 25 20.46 2.62 -15.08
C ALA A 25 21.93 2.19 -15.25
N GLY A 26 22.52 1.53 -14.25
CA GLY A 26 23.82 0.87 -14.32
C GLY A 26 23.76 -0.45 -15.09
N GLY A 27 24.87 -0.82 -15.74
CA GLY A 27 24.91 -1.76 -16.86
C GLY A 27 24.48 -3.23 -16.64
N ASP A 28 24.11 -3.66 -15.43
CA ASP A 28 23.58 -5.01 -15.18
C ASP A 28 22.06 -5.00 -14.95
N VAL A 29 21.33 -5.51 -15.94
CA VAL A 29 19.87 -5.68 -15.91
C VAL A 29 19.44 -6.55 -14.72
N ALA A 30 20.24 -7.54 -14.31
CA ALA A 30 19.88 -8.42 -13.20
C ALA A 30 19.89 -7.68 -11.85
N GLU A 31 20.84 -6.77 -11.62
CA GLU A 31 20.88 -5.92 -10.43
C GLU A 31 19.71 -4.94 -10.39
N GLY A 32 19.42 -4.27 -11.52
CA GLY A 32 18.24 -3.41 -11.65
C GLY A 32 16.93 -4.13 -11.33
N LEU A 33 16.74 -5.35 -11.84
CA LEU A 33 15.55 -6.16 -11.56
C LEU A 33 15.45 -6.58 -10.08
N ARG A 34 16.57 -6.91 -9.41
CA ARG A 34 16.56 -7.22 -7.97
C ARG A 34 16.14 -6.01 -7.15
N ALA A 35 16.66 -4.84 -7.48
CA ALA A 35 16.32 -3.60 -6.80
C ALA A 35 14.84 -3.20 -7.04
N ALA A 36 14.36 -3.28 -8.28
CA ALA A 36 12.96 -3.07 -8.62
C ALA A 36 12.02 -4.04 -7.88
N ALA A 37 12.41 -5.32 -7.78
CA ALA A 37 11.65 -6.32 -7.02
C ALA A 37 11.61 -6.00 -5.52
N ALA A 38 12.71 -5.48 -4.94
CA ALA A 38 12.75 -5.06 -3.55
C ALA A 38 11.81 -3.88 -3.27
N LEU A 39 11.82 -2.87 -4.15
CA LEU A 39 10.88 -1.74 -4.08
C LEU A 39 9.43 -2.21 -4.24
N GLY A 40 9.14 -3.11 -5.18
CA GLY A 40 7.82 -3.70 -5.36
C GLY A 40 7.30 -4.38 -4.09
N ARG A 41 8.15 -5.15 -3.40
CA ARG A 41 7.80 -5.78 -2.11
C ARG A 41 7.55 -4.75 -1.01
N LEU A 42 8.34 -3.68 -0.95
CA LEU A 42 8.13 -2.60 0.02
C LEU A 42 6.79 -1.89 -0.23
N ALA A 43 6.51 -1.50 -1.48
CA ALA A 43 5.26 -0.88 -1.87
C ALA A 43 4.05 -1.76 -1.52
N GLN A 44 4.12 -3.07 -1.81
CA GLN A 44 3.08 -4.03 -1.45
C GLN A 44 2.80 -4.09 0.07
N ARG A 45 3.85 -4.05 0.90
CA ARG A 45 3.67 -4.06 2.37
C ARG A 45 3.03 -2.77 2.87
N LEU A 46 3.42 -1.63 2.32
CA LEU A 46 2.83 -0.33 2.65
C LEU A 46 1.35 -0.28 2.24
N GLU A 47 1.03 -0.69 1.01
CA GLU A 47 -0.34 -0.78 0.52
C GLU A 47 -1.19 -1.67 1.44
N ALA A 48 -0.70 -2.87 1.80
CA ALA A 48 -1.39 -3.78 2.72
C ALA A 48 -1.65 -3.16 4.10
N ALA A 49 -0.67 -2.44 4.66
CA ALA A 49 -0.82 -1.75 5.94
C ALA A 49 -1.89 -0.66 5.89
N GLN A 50 -1.95 0.11 4.81
CA GLN A 50 -2.95 1.16 4.62
C GLN A 50 -4.34 0.60 4.33
N VAL A 51 -4.45 -0.46 3.54
CA VAL A 51 -5.72 -1.18 3.34
C VAL A 51 -6.24 -1.71 4.68
N ALA A 52 -5.39 -2.36 5.48
CA ALA A 52 -5.77 -2.83 6.81
C ALA A 52 -6.23 -1.68 7.72
N ARG A 53 -5.55 -0.53 7.67
CA ARG A 53 -5.96 0.68 8.41
C ARG A 53 -7.32 1.19 7.94
N ALA A 54 -7.53 1.38 6.64
CA ALA A 54 -8.78 1.85 6.07
C ALA A 54 -9.96 0.94 6.46
N ARG A 55 -9.74 -0.38 6.44
CA ARG A 55 -10.75 -1.36 6.88
C ARG A 55 -11.06 -1.25 8.37
N ARG A 56 -10.06 -1.01 9.24
CA ARG A 56 -10.28 -0.72 10.67
C ARG A 56 -11.03 0.60 10.90
N GLU A 57 -10.78 1.59 10.07
CA GLU A 57 -11.49 2.88 10.08
C GLU A 57 -12.90 2.80 9.48
N GLY A 58 -13.32 1.61 9.01
CA GLY A 58 -14.67 1.33 8.53
C GLY A 58 -14.91 1.66 7.05
N TRP A 59 -13.86 1.97 6.29
CA TRP A 59 -13.97 2.19 4.85
C TRP A 59 -14.45 0.92 4.15
N SER A 60 -15.37 1.06 3.21
CA SER A 60 -15.82 -0.04 2.37
C SER A 60 -14.73 -0.53 1.42
N TRP A 61 -14.86 -1.77 0.96
CA TRP A 61 -13.98 -2.33 -0.07
C TRP A 61 -14.06 -1.57 -1.40
N GLN A 62 -15.15 -0.85 -1.65
CA GLN A 62 -15.30 -0.02 -2.85
C GLN A 62 -14.47 1.25 -2.72
N GLU A 63 -14.57 1.98 -1.61
CA GLU A 63 -13.77 3.20 -1.37
C GLU A 63 -12.26 2.94 -1.41
N VAL A 64 -11.83 1.79 -0.88
CA VAL A 64 -10.42 1.36 -0.97
C VAL A 64 -10.02 1.09 -2.43
N ALA A 65 -10.90 0.46 -3.21
CA ALA A 65 -10.64 0.15 -4.62
C ALA A 65 -10.58 1.43 -5.48
N ASP A 66 -11.47 2.38 -5.21
CA ASP A 66 -11.52 3.68 -5.88
C ASP A 66 -10.21 4.46 -5.68
N VAL A 67 -9.66 4.49 -4.46
CA VAL A 67 -8.37 5.13 -4.17
C VAL A 67 -7.19 4.41 -4.82
N LEU A 68 -7.21 3.07 -4.87
CA LEU A 68 -6.15 2.28 -5.48
C LEU A 68 -6.25 2.21 -7.02
N GLY A 69 -7.30 2.77 -7.63
CA GLY A 69 -7.51 2.74 -9.08
C GLY A 69 -7.69 1.33 -9.65
N VAL A 70 -8.16 0.39 -8.84
CA VAL A 70 -8.36 -1.02 -9.22
C VAL A 70 -9.80 -1.43 -8.99
N SER A 71 -10.22 -2.55 -9.57
CA SER A 71 -11.57 -3.06 -9.32
C SER A 71 -11.72 -3.59 -7.89
N ARG A 72 -12.94 -3.47 -7.33
CA ARG A 72 -13.29 -4.06 -6.02
C ARG A 72 -12.93 -5.54 -5.94
N GLN A 73 -13.14 -6.29 -7.03
CA GLN A 73 -12.80 -7.72 -7.11
C GLN A 73 -11.29 -7.94 -7.02
N ALA A 74 -10.47 -7.10 -7.66
CA ALA A 74 -9.02 -7.19 -7.60
C ALA A 74 -8.49 -6.93 -6.17
N VAL A 75 -9.01 -5.91 -5.48
CA VAL A 75 -8.68 -5.66 -4.06
C VAL A 75 -9.09 -6.84 -3.19
N HIS A 76 -10.31 -7.33 -3.37
CA HIS A 76 -10.83 -8.43 -2.57
C HIS A 76 -10.04 -9.73 -2.80
N GLN A 77 -9.66 -10.07 -4.04
CA GLN A 77 -8.76 -11.18 -4.35
C GLN A 77 -7.40 -11.03 -3.65
N ARG A 78 -6.81 -9.83 -3.70
CA ARG A 78 -5.47 -9.54 -3.18
C ARG A 78 -5.40 -9.53 -1.64
N TYR A 79 -6.49 -9.15 -0.98
CA TYR A 79 -6.50 -8.90 0.47
C TYR A 79 -7.40 -9.85 1.29
N ARG A 80 -8.05 -10.83 0.65
CA ARG A 80 -8.84 -11.89 1.29
C ARG A 80 -8.12 -12.65 2.40
N SER A 81 -6.80 -12.79 2.30
CA SER A 81 -5.96 -13.45 3.31
C SER A 81 -5.78 -12.61 4.58
N LEU A 82 -5.86 -11.28 4.51
CA LEU A 82 -5.75 -10.39 5.68
C LEU A 82 -7.01 -10.39 6.55
N GLU A 83 -8.20 -10.60 5.97
CA GLU A 83 -9.46 -10.66 6.74
C GLU A 83 -9.59 -11.91 7.62
N ARG A 84 -8.88 -13.01 7.30
CA ARG A 84 -8.93 -14.26 8.09
C ARG A 84 -8.25 -14.17 9.46
N GLY A 85 -7.51 -13.09 9.74
CA GLY A 85 -6.84 -12.86 11.03
C GLY A 85 -7.46 -11.75 11.90
N ALA A 86 -8.53 -11.09 11.45
CA ALA A 86 -9.14 -9.99 12.21
C ALA A 86 -10.22 -10.51 13.18
N PRO A 87 -10.23 -10.11 14.46
CA PRO A 87 -11.32 -10.44 15.37
C PRO A 87 -12.63 -9.84 14.84
N ARG A 88 -13.68 -10.67 14.79
CA ARG A 88 -15.02 -10.27 14.38
C ARG A 88 -15.63 -9.34 15.41
N THR A 89 -15.36 -8.06 15.32
CA THR A 89 -16.15 -7.05 16.02
C THR A 89 -17.26 -6.59 15.09
N GLY A 90 -18.44 -7.17 15.28
CA GLY A 90 -19.66 -6.66 14.69
C GLY A 90 -20.02 -5.32 15.33
N ALA A 91 -20.25 -4.32 14.50
CA ALA A 91 -21.08 -3.17 14.85
C ALA A 91 -21.72 -2.70 13.56
N GLY A 92 -22.99 -3.03 13.41
CA GLY A 92 -23.82 -2.55 12.31
C GLY A 92 -23.83 -1.02 12.27
N ARG A 93 -24.01 -0.50 11.07
CA ARG A 93 -24.56 0.84 10.88
C ARG A 93 -25.64 0.75 9.81
N SER A 94 -26.87 0.87 10.31
CA SER A 94 -27.97 1.58 9.64
C SER A 94 -27.59 3.03 9.38
#